data_AF-A0A842TH26-F1
#
_entry.id   AF-A0A842TH26-F1
#
_cell.length_a   1.000
_cell.length_b   1.000
_cell.length_c   1.000
_cell.angle_alpha   90.00
_cell.angle_beta   90.00
_cell.angle_gamma   90.00
#
_symmetry.space_group_name_H-M   'P 1'
#
loop_
_entity.id
_entity.type
_entity.pdbx_description
1 polymer ?
#
loop_
_entity_poly.entity_id
_entity_poly.type
_entity_poly.pdbx_seq_one_letter_code
_entity_poly.pdbx_strand_id
1 'polypeptide(L)'
;MTIIDVEKELLEELLDYKLKYIRKEIEKILKKWNYKDPELFLQHARDGTIEEAEPDAITLRQLLKEREDAFQLRNDWNRND
;
A
#
# COMPACT_ATOMS: atom_id res chain seq x y z
N MET A 1 13.44 6.58 26.12
CA MET A 1 13.10 6.86 24.71
C MET A 1 14.41 7.12 24.02
N THR A 2 14.81 6.27 23.09
CA THR A 2 16.09 6.40 22.40
C THR A 2 15.84 7.17 21.12
N ILE A 3 16.55 8.28 20.92
CA ILE A 3 16.51 9.06 19.69
C ILE A 3 17.66 8.55 18.83
N ILE A 4 17.35 8.10 17.62
CA ILE A 4 18.32 7.65 16.62
C ILE A 4 18.22 8.66 15.49
N ASP A 5 19.33 9.33 15.21
CA ASP A 5 19.44 10.26 14.09
C ASP A 5 19.59 9.45 12.80
N VAL A 6 18.76 9.76 11.81
CA VAL A 6 18.79 9.14 10.48
C VAL A 6 18.87 10.25 9.45
N GLU A 7 19.72 10.07 8.46
CA GLU A 7 19.84 11.01 7.34
C GLU A 7 18.51 11.08 6.57
N LYS A 8 18.05 12.30 6.28
CA LYS A 8 16.80 12.54 5.57
C LYS A 8 16.76 11.83 4.21
N GLU A 9 17.87 11.87 3.48
CA GLU A 9 18.01 11.21 2.18
C GLU A 9 17.77 9.69 2.28
N LEU A 10 18.31 9.05 3.32
CA LEU A 10 18.08 7.63 3.58
C LEU A 10 16.60 7.35 3.91
N LEU A 11 15.96 8.22 4.70
CA LEU A 11 14.53 8.10 5.03
C LEU A 11 13.65 8.22 3.78
N GLU A 12 13.95 9.15 2.88
CA GLU A 12 13.25 9.31 1.60
C GLU A 12 13.42 8.08 0.71
N GLU A 13 14.64 7.55 0.60
CA GLU A 13 14.92 6.34 -0.19
C GLU A 13 14.16 5.12 0.35
N LEU A 14 14.15 4.93 1.67
CA LEU A 14 13.40 3.85 2.31
C LEU A 14 11.90 3.96 2.08
N LEU A 15 11.37 5.18 2.11
CA LEU A 15 9.95 5.44 1.86
C LEU A 15 9.58 5.14 0.41
N ASP A 16 10.40 5.58 -0.55
CA ASP A 16 10.23 5.30 -1.97
C ASP A 16 10.32 3.79 -2.26
N TYR A 17 11.26 3.09 -1.61
CA TYR A 17 11.37 1.64 -1.70
C TYR A 17 10.09 0.95 -1.20
N LYS A 18 9.57 1.39 -0.04
CA LYS A 18 8.33 0.85 0.53
C LYS A 18 7.13 1.09 -0.39
N LEU A 19 6.97 2.29 -0.94
CA LEU A 19 5.90 2.62 -1.89
C LEU A 19 5.96 1.75 -3.15
N LYS A 20 7.18 1.53 -3.69
CA LYS A 20 7.40 0.65 -4.84
C LYS A 20 7.05 -0.81 -4.53
N TYR A 21 7.39 -1.29 -3.33
CA TYR A 21 7.03 -2.64 -2.88
C TYR A 21 5.51 -2.80 -2.76
N ILE A 22 4.83 -1.88 -2.08
CA ILE A 22 3.37 -1.91 -1.92
C ILE A 22 2.69 -1.94 -3.29
N ARG A 23 3.13 -1.09 -4.22
CA ARG A 23 2.60 -1.08 -5.59
C ARG A 23 2.73 -2.44 -6.28
N LYS A 24 3.88 -3.10 -6.17
CA LYS A 24 4.10 -4.42 -6.77
C LYS A 24 3.18 -5.48 -6.19
N GLU A 25 2.98 -5.48 -4.88
CA GLU A 25 2.09 -6.45 -4.22
C GLU A 25 0.62 -6.21 -4.60
N ILE A 26 0.19 -4.95 -4.71
CA ILE A 26 -1.13 -4.60 -5.25
C ILE A 26 -1.27 -5.13 -6.69
N GLU A 27 -0.33 -4.83 -7.57
CA GLU A 27 -0.36 -5.28 -8.97
C GLU A 27 -0.39 -6.82 -9.08
N LYS A 28 0.32 -7.53 -8.19
CA LYS A 28 0.33 -8.99 -8.12
C LYS A 28 -1.04 -9.56 -7.76
N ILE A 29 -1.72 -8.99 -6.76
CA ILE A 29 -3.07 -9.41 -6.36
C ILE A 29 -4.05 -9.14 -7.51
N LEU A 30 -4.05 -7.93 -8.06
CA LEU A 30 -4.99 -7.58 -9.14
C LEU A 30 -4.78 -8.44 -10.38
N LYS A 31 -3.51 -8.72 -10.74
CA LYS A 31 -3.19 -9.61 -11.86
C LYS A 31 -3.62 -11.06 -11.61
N LYS A 32 -3.51 -11.57 -10.38
CA LYS A 32 -3.99 -12.91 -10.01
C LYS A 32 -5.47 -13.08 -10.33
N TRP A 33 -6.27 -12.04 -10.08
CA TRP A 33 -7.72 -12.06 -10.27
C TRP A 33 -8.19 -11.43 -11.59
N ASN A 34 -7.26 -10.99 -12.44
CA ASN A 34 -7.53 -10.28 -13.70
C ASN A 34 -8.32 -8.97 -13.55
N TYR A 35 -8.06 -8.22 -12.48
CA TYR A 35 -8.61 -6.88 -12.25
C TYR A 35 -7.58 -5.81 -12.60
N LYS A 36 -8.08 -4.64 -12.98
CA LYS A 36 -7.28 -3.41 -13.15
C LYS A 36 -7.55 -2.39 -12.05
N ASP A 37 -8.73 -2.50 -11.44
CA ASP A 37 -9.26 -1.57 -10.47
C ASP A 37 -9.31 -2.27 -9.09
N PRO A 38 -8.55 -1.78 -8.09
CA PRO A 38 -8.60 -2.28 -6.72
C PRO A 38 -9.99 -2.19 -6.09
N GLU A 39 -10.71 -1.09 -6.30
CA GLU A 39 -12.03 -0.87 -5.71
C GLU A 39 -13.05 -1.88 -6.26
N LEU A 40 -13.02 -2.13 -7.57
CA LEU A 40 -13.89 -3.12 -8.20
C LEU A 40 -13.61 -4.54 -7.69
N PHE A 41 -12.32 -4.90 -7.54
CA PHE A 41 -11.94 -6.20 -6.97
C PHE A 41 -12.45 -6.34 -5.54
N LEU A 42 -12.29 -5.32 -4.70
CA LEU A 42 -12.76 -5.34 -3.31
C LEU A 42 -14.29 -5.45 -3.22
N GLN A 43 -15.01 -4.81 -4.14
CA GLN A 43 -16.46 -4.94 -4.23
C GLN A 43 -16.87 -6.38 -4.56
N HIS A 44 -16.27 -6.97 -5.60
CA HIS A 44 -16.59 -8.33 -6.03
C HIS A 44 -16.16 -9.41 -5.03
N ALA A 45 -15.09 -9.18 -4.26
CA ALA A 45 -14.73 -10.06 -3.15
C ALA A 45 -15.74 -9.95 -1.99
N ARG A 46 -16.32 -8.77 -1.76
CA ARG A 46 -17.29 -8.52 -0.69
C ARG A 46 -18.68 -9.07 -0.99
N ASP A 47 -19.14 -8.98 -2.24
CA ASP A 47 -20.46 -9.45 -2.64
C ASP A 47 -20.49 -10.94 -3.03
N GLY A 48 -19.33 -11.60 -3.05
CA GLY A 48 -19.20 -13.02 -3.36
C GLY A 48 -19.14 -13.33 -4.85
N THR A 49 -19.02 -12.33 -5.72
CA THR A 49 -18.86 -12.52 -7.18
C THR A 49 -17.60 -13.34 -7.50
N ILE A 50 -16.55 -13.19 -6.70
CA ILE A 50 -15.34 -14.03 -6.78
C ILE A 50 -15.16 -14.82 -5.49
N GLU A 51 -15.41 -16.13 -5.59
CA GLU A 51 -15.23 -17.06 -4.48
C GLU A 51 -13.75 -17.14 -4.07
N GLU A 52 -13.49 -17.35 -2.78
CA GLU A 52 -12.16 -17.49 -2.17
C GLU A 52 -11.24 -16.26 -2.27
N ALA A 53 -11.74 -15.12 -2.76
CA ALA A 53 -10.94 -13.89 -2.89
C ALA A 53 -10.78 -13.12 -1.57
N GLU A 54 -11.51 -13.48 -0.50
CA GLU A 54 -11.53 -12.79 0.79
C GLU A 54 -10.12 -12.56 1.39
N PRO A 55 -9.20 -13.56 1.44
CA PRO A 55 -7.88 -13.35 2.00
C PRO A 55 -7.08 -12.28 1.23
N ASP A 56 -7.12 -12.33 -0.11
CA ASP A 56 -6.44 -11.36 -0.96
C ASP A 56 -7.10 -9.98 -0.88
N ALA A 57 -8.42 -9.90 -0.68
CA ALA A 57 -9.13 -8.65 -0.45
C ALA A 57 -8.74 -7.99 0.88
N ILE A 58 -8.56 -8.77 1.93
CA ILE A 58 -8.03 -8.28 3.21
C ILE A 58 -6.61 -7.73 3.02
N THR A 59 -5.73 -8.49 2.35
CA THR A 59 -4.36 -8.06 2.08
C THR A 59 -4.33 -6.78 1.22
N LEU A 60 -5.12 -6.72 0.16
CA LEU A 60 -5.18 -5.53 -0.70
C LEU A 60 -5.65 -4.29 0.07
N ARG A 61 -6.68 -4.43 0.92
CA ARG A 61 -7.17 -3.32 1.74
C ARG A 61 -6.09 -2.80 2.68
N GLN A 62 -5.32 -3.69 3.28
CA GLN A 62 -4.19 -3.30 4.13
C GLN A 62 -3.09 -2.59 3.34
N LEU A 63 -2.71 -3.11 2.16
CA LEU A 63 -1.72 -2.49 1.29
C LEU A 63 -2.13 -1.07 0.84
N LEU A 64 -3.41 -0.87 0.52
CA LEU A 64 -3.94 0.46 0.16
C LEU A 64 -3.85 1.44 1.32
N LYS A 65 -4.14 0.98 2.55
CA LYS A 65 -3.98 1.80 3.75
C LYS A 65 -2.51 2.15 4.01
N GLU A 66 -1.61 1.16 3.95
CA GLU A 66 -0.17 1.39 4.15
C GLU A 66 0.41 2.35 3.11
N ARG A 67 -0.10 2.32 1.87
CA ARG A 67 0.26 3.28 0.82
C ARG A 67 -0.14 4.70 1.20
N GLU A 68 -1.37 4.88 1.67
CA GLU A 68 -1.89 6.18 2.09
C GLU A 68 -1.09 6.73 3.28
N ASP A 69 -0.86 5.90 4.31
CA ASP A 69 -0.07 6.26 5.48
C ASP A 69 1.36 6.70 5.08
N ALA A 70 1.98 6.01 4.12
CA ALA A 70 3.29 6.37 3.59
C ALA A 70 3.29 7.71 2.82
N PHE A 71 2.23 8.02 2.06
CA PHE A 71 2.09 9.32 1.41
C PHE A 71 1.87 10.45 2.41
N GLN A 72 1.06 10.22 3.45
CA GLN A 72 0.87 11.20 4.51
C GLN A 72 2.17 11.49 5.25
N LEU A 73 2.95 10.46 5.59
CA LEU A 73 4.26 10.63 6.21
C LEU A 73 5.20 11.51 5.35
N ARG A 74 5.24 11.27 4.03
CA ARG A 74 6.02 12.10 3.10
C ARG A 74 5.57 13.56 3.09
N ASN A 75 4.26 13.79 3.09
CA ASN A 75 3.68 15.13 3.08
C ASN A 75 3.98 15.88 4.38
N ASP A 76 3.95 15.19 5.52
CA ASP A 76 4.25 15.78 6.82
C ASP A 76 5.72 16.16 6.95
N TRP A 77 6.64 15.42 6.33
CA TRP A 77 8.06 15.83 6.26
C TRP A 77 8.23 17.10 5.44
N ASN A 78 7.64 17.17 4.24
CA ASN A 78 7.74 18.33 3.35
C ASN A 78 7.11 19.61 3.91
N ARG A 79 6.24 19.51 4.92
CA ARG A 79 5.60 20.67 5.59
C ARG A 79 6.43 21.23 6.75
N ASN A 80 7.40 20.45 7.24
CA ASN A 80 8.23 20.80 8.39
C ASN A 80 9.66 21.24 8.01
N ASP A 81 9.97 21.29 6.71
CA ASP A 81 11.15 21.98 6.16
C ASP A 81 10.84 23.43 5.77
#